data_AF-A0A6G1IXJ0-F1
#
_entry.id   AF-A0A6G1IXJ0-F1
#
_cell.length_a   1.000
_cell.length_b   1.000
_cell.length_c   1.000
_cell.angle_alpha   90.00
_cell.angle_beta   90.00
_cell.angle_gamma   90.00
#
_symmetry.space_group_name_H-M   'P 1'
#
loop_
_entity.id
_entity.type
_entity.pdbx_description
1 polymer ?
#
loop_
_entity_poly.entity_id
_entity_poly.type
_entity_poly.pdbx_seq_one_letter_code
_entity_poly.pdbx_strand_id
1 'polypeptide(L)'
;DTEWAIYPDKTADWYKEHGEALPELAQAITTVEANRSYVVKLECVGCPFRVRELGEMLETWQDPPQDNSLLLNFTIEDGRLLLDGKSIAPLAPMPLDLTAFQTAANLSQSTMDKMTEMQMLDRSFNLGTKYGCFELQYEHSLVGTGQTGKTWVQFDITGAHITGRNPGSYMLDKEDQKMVQLLIREQVEPSDLYIENIQVVERKERVQPFRMECGNLALLRTEFNPLEWDYYGQFGTLTRSWHL
;
A
#
# COMPACT_ATOMS: atom_id res chain seq x y z
N ASP A 1 -11.40 -19.13 -12.24
CA ASP A 1 -10.00 -19.60 -12.23
C ASP A 1 -9.32 -18.99 -11.01
N THR A 2 -8.99 -19.80 -10.01
CA THR A 2 -8.43 -19.37 -8.71
C THR A 2 -6.96 -19.76 -8.56
N GLU A 3 -6.35 -20.31 -9.62
CA GLU A 3 -4.99 -20.83 -9.53
C GLU A 3 -3.99 -19.74 -9.17
N TRP A 4 -4.20 -18.53 -9.70
CA TRP A 4 -3.37 -17.35 -9.43
C TRP A 4 -3.21 -17.01 -7.94
N ALA A 5 -4.21 -17.35 -7.11
CA ALA A 5 -4.23 -17.05 -5.68
C ALA A 5 -3.58 -18.16 -4.84
N ILE A 6 -3.48 -19.39 -5.37
CA ILE A 6 -3.14 -20.58 -4.57
C ILE A 6 -1.85 -21.25 -5.06
N TYR A 7 -1.65 -21.33 -6.37
CA TYR A 7 -0.49 -21.99 -6.98
C TYR A 7 0.69 -21.04 -7.09
N PRO A 8 1.93 -21.51 -6.91
CA PRO A 8 3.13 -20.71 -7.16
C PRO A 8 3.11 -20.04 -8.55
N ASP A 9 3.69 -18.85 -8.66
CA ASP A 9 3.79 -18.19 -9.96
C ASP A 9 4.76 -18.96 -10.87
N LYS A 10 4.44 -19.00 -12.16
CA LYS A 10 5.32 -19.58 -13.18
C LYS A 10 6.59 -18.73 -13.31
N THR A 11 7.75 -19.36 -13.27
CA THR A 11 9.04 -18.70 -13.43
C THR A 11 9.38 -18.46 -14.90
N ALA A 12 10.35 -17.59 -15.18
CA ALA A 12 10.83 -17.37 -16.56
C ALA A 12 11.34 -18.67 -17.22
N ASP A 13 11.99 -19.53 -16.44
CA ASP A 13 12.45 -20.84 -16.92
C ASP A 13 11.28 -21.75 -17.29
N TRP A 14 10.19 -21.74 -16.50
CA TRP A 14 8.98 -22.49 -16.81
C TRP A 14 8.41 -22.07 -18.19
N TYR A 15 8.28 -20.76 -18.46
CA TYR A 15 7.79 -20.28 -19.75
C TYR A 15 8.68 -20.72 -20.91
N LYS A 16 10.01 -20.63 -20.73
CA LYS A 16 11.00 -21.04 -21.72
C LYS A 16 10.92 -22.54 -22.03
N GLU A 17 10.81 -23.39 -21.01
CA GLU A 17 10.71 -24.84 -21.16
C GLU A 17 9.42 -25.28 -21.88
N HIS A 18 8.33 -24.52 -21.72
CA HIS A 18 7.04 -24.82 -22.32
C HIS A 18 6.83 -24.12 -23.69
N GLY A 19 7.82 -23.36 -24.18
CA GLY A 19 7.72 -22.63 -25.45
C GLY A 19 6.67 -21.52 -25.42
N GLU A 20 6.32 -21.02 -24.23
CA GLU A 20 5.37 -19.94 -24.03
C GLU A 20 6.11 -18.59 -23.95
N ALA A 21 5.48 -17.51 -24.43
CA ALA A 21 6.02 -16.17 -24.28
C ALA A 21 5.95 -15.71 -22.82
N LEU A 22 6.92 -14.90 -22.39
CA LEU A 22 6.85 -14.25 -21.08
C LEU A 22 5.62 -13.34 -21.02
N PRO A 23 4.88 -13.34 -19.89
CA PRO A 23 3.71 -12.51 -19.75
C PRO A 23 4.08 -11.03 -19.64
N GLU A 24 3.16 -10.16 -20.00
CA GLU A 24 3.28 -8.73 -19.74
C GLU A 24 3.28 -8.49 -18.22
N LEU A 25 4.19 -7.63 -17.75
CA LEU A 25 4.32 -7.29 -16.34
C LEU A 25 3.31 -6.21 -15.96
N ALA A 26 2.73 -6.32 -14.77
CA ALA A 26 1.88 -5.28 -14.24
C ALA A 26 2.66 -3.98 -14.03
N GLN A 27 2.07 -2.86 -14.41
CA GLN A 27 2.66 -1.54 -14.17
C GLN A 27 2.72 -1.21 -12.67
N ALA A 28 3.49 -0.19 -12.30
CA ALA A 28 3.55 0.29 -10.91
C ALA A 28 2.20 0.84 -10.42
N ILE A 29 1.40 1.40 -11.33
CA ILE A 29 0.06 1.93 -11.05
C ILE A 29 -0.91 1.29 -12.03
N THR A 30 -1.91 0.59 -11.51
CA THR A 30 -3.02 0.01 -12.27
C THR A 30 -4.27 0.83 -12.00
N THR A 31 -4.93 1.30 -13.07
CA THR A 31 -6.20 2.01 -12.94
C THR A 31 -7.34 1.00 -12.88
N VAL A 32 -8.08 0.97 -11.78
CA VAL A 32 -9.27 0.13 -11.61
C VAL A 32 -10.51 0.89 -12.11
N GLU A 33 -10.68 2.11 -11.60
CA GLU A 33 -11.71 3.04 -12.03
C GLU A 33 -11.08 4.44 -12.11
N ALA A 34 -11.09 5.03 -13.31
CA ALA A 34 -10.44 6.31 -13.54
C ALA A 34 -10.97 7.39 -12.58
N ASN A 35 -10.05 8.14 -11.97
CA ASN A 35 -10.29 9.18 -10.97
C ASN A 35 -10.88 8.70 -9.64
N ARG A 36 -11.02 7.37 -9.43
CA ARG A 36 -11.64 6.81 -8.23
C ARG A 36 -10.83 5.72 -7.56
N SER A 37 -10.33 4.74 -8.31
CA SER A 37 -9.68 3.55 -7.75
C SER A 37 -8.42 3.16 -8.51
N TYR A 38 -7.33 3.01 -7.77
CA TYR A 38 -6.00 2.67 -8.29
C TYR A 38 -5.33 1.67 -7.38
N VAL A 39 -4.72 0.64 -7.98
CA VAL A 39 -3.84 -0.29 -7.27
C VAL A 39 -2.40 0.10 -7.57
N VAL A 40 -1.61 0.31 -6.52
CA VAL A 40 -0.19 0.62 -6.62
C VAL A 40 0.62 -0.60 -6.21
N LYS A 41 1.50 -1.03 -7.11
CA LYS A 41 2.57 -2.00 -6.85
C LYS A 41 3.83 -1.24 -6.46
N LEU A 42 4.02 -1.05 -5.15
CA LEU A 42 5.14 -0.30 -4.59
C LEU A 42 6.31 -1.24 -4.30
N GLU A 43 7.48 -0.98 -4.88
CA GLU A 43 8.70 -1.74 -4.63
C GLU A 43 9.03 -1.80 -3.13
N CYS A 44 9.42 -2.97 -2.62
CA CYS A 44 9.77 -3.20 -1.22
C CYS A 44 11.26 -3.54 -1.12
N VAL A 45 12.10 -2.50 -1.17
CA VAL A 45 13.54 -2.70 -1.39
C VAL A 45 14.19 -3.29 -0.15
N GLY A 46 14.77 -4.49 -0.28
CA GLY A 46 15.40 -5.20 0.84
C GLY A 46 14.41 -5.94 1.76
N CYS A 47 13.13 -5.98 1.40
CA CYS A 47 12.18 -6.82 2.08
C CYS A 47 12.46 -8.29 1.78
N PRO A 48 12.34 -9.19 2.76
CA PRO A 48 12.41 -10.63 2.51
C PRO A 48 11.21 -11.07 1.66
N PHE A 49 11.24 -12.26 1.07
CA PHE A 49 10.09 -12.77 0.32
C PHE A 49 9.52 -14.03 0.95
N ARG A 50 8.20 -14.07 1.16
CA ARG A 50 7.50 -15.25 1.70
C ARG A 50 6.95 -16.10 0.57
N VAL A 51 7.18 -17.40 0.68
CA VAL A 51 6.58 -18.39 -0.20
C VAL A 51 5.74 -19.37 0.61
N ARG A 52 4.60 -19.77 0.06
CA ARG A 52 3.83 -20.92 0.54
C ARG A 52 3.87 -21.98 -0.54
N GLU A 53 4.43 -23.14 -0.22
CA GLU A 53 4.35 -24.29 -1.13
C GLU A 53 2.94 -24.87 -1.16
N LEU A 54 2.56 -25.44 -2.29
CA LEU A 54 1.22 -25.99 -2.47
C LEU A 54 1.00 -27.16 -1.50
N GLY A 55 -0.02 -27.04 -0.65
CA GLY A 55 -0.34 -28.05 0.37
C GLY A 55 0.32 -27.81 1.72
N GLU A 56 1.25 -26.87 1.81
CA GLU A 56 1.87 -26.48 3.08
C GLU A 56 1.03 -25.42 3.81
N MET A 57 0.85 -25.60 5.11
CA MET A 57 0.14 -24.63 5.95
C MET A 57 1.03 -23.49 6.43
N LEU A 58 2.35 -23.66 6.34
CA LEU A 58 3.34 -22.71 6.83
C LEU A 58 4.06 -22.07 5.65
N GLU A 59 4.16 -20.75 5.70
CA GLU A 59 5.03 -20.00 4.80
C GLU A 59 6.47 -20.08 5.28
N THR A 60 7.41 -19.98 4.35
CA THR A 60 8.84 -19.93 4.63
C THR A 60 9.46 -18.72 3.96
N TRP A 61 10.60 -18.28 4.49
CA TRP A 61 11.41 -17.25 3.86
C TRP A 61 12.17 -17.83 2.68
N GLN A 62 12.07 -17.20 1.52
CA GLN A 62 12.91 -17.50 0.37
C GLN A 62 14.32 -16.94 0.61
N ASP A 63 15.35 -17.77 0.40
CA ASP A 63 16.76 -17.38 0.48
C ASP A 63 17.51 -17.83 -0.79
N PRO A 64 18.07 -16.91 -1.60
CA PRO A 64 18.02 -15.46 -1.45
C PRO A 64 16.60 -14.91 -1.69
N PRO A 65 16.21 -13.78 -1.05
CA PRO A 65 14.94 -13.15 -1.31
C PRO A 65 14.91 -12.60 -2.73
N GLN A 66 13.79 -12.79 -3.43
CA GLN A 66 13.56 -12.18 -4.73
C GLN A 66 13.03 -10.74 -4.60
N ASP A 67 13.19 -9.96 -5.66
CA ASP A 67 12.60 -8.62 -5.76
C ASP A 67 11.08 -8.69 -5.63
N ASN A 68 10.53 -7.80 -4.81
CA ASN A 68 9.13 -7.86 -4.43
C ASN A 68 8.52 -6.47 -4.21
N SER A 69 7.19 -6.46 -4.09
CA SER A 69 6.39 -5.26 -4.02
C SER A 69 5.23 -5.44 -3.06
N LEU A 70 4.82 -4.34 -2.45
CA LEU A 70 3.61 -4.23 -1.64
C LEU A 70 2.48 -3.71 -2.52
N LEU A 71 1.30 -4.33 -2.41
CA LEU A 71 0.10 -3.86 -3.07
C LEU A 71 -0.70 -2.94 -2.16
N LEU A 72 -1.08 -1.79 -2.70
CA LEU A 72 -1.85 -0.75 -2.01
C LEU A 72 -3.03 -0.34 -2.89
N ASN A 73 -4.26 -0.46 -2.40
CA ASN A 73 -5.46 -0.05 -3.13
C ASN A 73 -5.97 1.30 -2.61
N PHE A 74 -5.85 2.34 -3.42
CA PHE A 74 -6.41 3.66 -3.15
C PHE A 74 -7.76 3.81 -3.84
N THR A 75 -8.83 3.96 -3.06
CA THR A 75 -10.19 4.06 -3.60
C THR A 75 -10.95 5.20 -2.95
N ILE A 76 -11.68 5.99 -3.75
CA ILE A 76 -12.63 6.97 -3.24
C ILE A 76 -14.01 6.35 -3.12
N GLU A 77 -14.56 6.40 -1.91
CA GLU A 77 -15.90 5.91 -1.59
C GLU A 77 -16.52 6.82 -0.53
N ASP A 78 -17.80 7.19 -0.71
CA ASP A 78 -18.55 8.07 0.20
C ASP A 78 -17.81 9.37 0.58
N GLY A 79 -17.16 10.01 -0.39
CA GLY A 79 -16.41 11.26 -0.18
C GLY A 79 -15.13 11.11 0.67
N ARG A 80 -14.62 9.88 0.83
CA ARG A 80 -13.41 9.57 1.59
C ARG A 80 -12.39 8.86 0.72
N LEU A 81 -11.11 9.08 0.99
CA LEU A 81 -10.04 8.27 0.40
C LEU A 81 -9.76 7.08 1.31
N LEU A 82 -9.89 5.89 0.76
CA LEU A 82 -9.60 4.62 1.41
C LEU A 82 -8.26 4.06 0.90
N LEU A 83 -7.49 3.44 1.79
CA LEU A 83 -6.36 2.57 1.50
C LEU A 83 -6.69 1.16 1.99
N ASP A 84 -6.85 0.20 1.08
CA ASP A 84 -7.26 -1.18 1.37
C ASP A 84 -8.56 -1.24 2.21
N GLY A 85 -9.55 -0.43 1.83
CA GLY A 85 -10.82 -0.24 2.55
C GLY A 85 -10.69 0.51 3.90
N LYS A 86 -9.49 1.01 4.19
CA LYS A 86 -9.01 1.85 5.31
C LYS A 86 -9.25 3.35 5.11
N SER A 87 -10.17 4.07 5.77
CA SER A 87 -10.32 5.53 5.52
C SER A 87 -9.08 6.34 5.96
N ILE A 88 -8.25 6.78 5.01
CA ILE A 88 -7.03 7.54 5.27
C ILE A 88 -7.23 9.06 5.11
N ALA A 89 -8.18 9.52 4.30
CA ALA A 89 -8.53 10.95 4.21
C ALA A 89 -10.05 11.16 4.34
N PRO A 90 -10.52 12.09 5.22
CA PRO A 90 -9.73 12.95 6.09
C PRO A 90 -8.95 12.16 7.15
N LEU A 91 -7.90 12.77 7.71
CA LEU A 91 -7.04 12.13 8.72
C LEU A 91 -7.87 11.71 9.93
N ALA A 92 -7.79 10.43 10.28
CA ALA A 92 -8.37 9.92 11.50
C ALA A 92 -7.65 10.49 12.74
N PRO A 93 -8.34 10.63 13.88
CA PRO A 93 -7.71 11.08 15.14
C PRO A 93 -6.58 10.18 15.63
N MET A 94 -6.64 8.89 15.27
CA MET A 94 -5.59 7.91 15.53
C MET A 94 -5.08 7.36 14.20
N PRO A 95 -3.77 7.14 14.06
CA PRO A 95 -3.25 6.41 12.92
C PRO A 95 -3.87 5.00 12.85
N LEU A 96 -3.95 4.47 11.64
CA LEU A 96 -4.59 3.19 11.38
C LEU A 96 -3.55 2.09 11.39
N ASP A 97 -3.89 0.95 11.97
CA ASP A 97 -3.16 -0.28 11.69
C ASP A 97 -3.45 -0.69 10.24
N LEU A 98 -2.43 -0.67 9.38
CA LEU A 98 -2.52 -0.93 7.94
C LEU A 98 -1.66 -2.13 7.58
N THR A 99 -2.13 -2.89 6.60
CA THR A 99 -1.46 -4.10 6.14
C THR A 99 -1.43 -4.14 4.62
N ALA A 100 -0.35 -4.63 4.01
CA ALA A 100 -0.27 -4.82 2.56
C ALA A 100 0.14 -6.24 2.19
N PHE A 101 -0.40 -6.73 1.06
CA PHE A 101 0.04 -7.99 0.48
C PHE A 101 1.36 -7.82 -0.25
N GLN A 102 2.26 -8.79 -0.05
CA GLN A 102 3.50 -8.92 -0.78
C GLN A 102 3.29 -9.73 -2.05
N THR A 103 3.81 -9.21 -3.16
CA THR A 103 3.85 -9.88 -4.46
C THR A 103 5.25 -9.83 -5.04
N ALA A 104 5.57 -10.69 -6.00
CA ALA A 104 6.83 -10.60 -6.72
C ALA A 104 6.87 -9.32 -7.57
N ALA A 105 8.04 -8.68 -7.72
CA ALA A 105 8.14 -7.43 -8.48
C ALA A 105 7.74 -7.62 -9.95
N ASN A 106 7.95 -8.81 -10.50
CA ASN A 106 7.57 -9.24 -11.83
C ASN A 106 6.15 -9.84 -11.92
N LEU A 107 5.24 -9.46 -11.02
CA LEU A 107 3.82 -9.84 -11.10
C LEU A 107 3.25 -9.53 -12.50
N SER A 108 2.59 -10.51 -13.11
CA SER A 108 1.98 -10.35 -14.44
C SER A 108 0.76 -9.43 -14.42
N GLN A 109 0.50 -8.72 -15.52
CA GLN A 109 -0.70 -7.90 -15.67
C GLN A 109 -1.96 -8.77 -15.53
N SER A 110 -1.97 -9.96 -16.13
CA SER A 110 -3.11 -10.90 -15.99
C SER A 110 -3.39 -11.33 -14.55
N THR A 111 -2.36 -11.43 -13.71
CA THR A 111 -2.53 -11.74 -12.29
C THR A 111 -3.05 -10.53 -11.53
N MET A 112 -2.55 -9.33 -11.84
CA MET A 112 -3.03 -8.07 -11.26
C MET A 112 -4.52 -7.81 -11.62
N ASP A 113 -4.91 -8.10 -12.85
CA ASP A 113 -6.31 -7.97 -13.30
C ASP A 113 -7.20 -8.90 -12.47
N LYS A 114 -6.81 -10.17 -12.30
CA LYS A 114 -7.54 -11.12 -11.44
C LYS A 114 -7.60 -10.68 -9.98
N MET A 115 -6.50 -10.16 -9.42
CA MET A 115 -6.47 -9.60 -8.06
C MET A 115 -7.48 -8.47 -7.90
N THR A 116 -7.58 -7.61 -8.90
CA THR A 116 -8.48 -6.46 -8.93
C THR A 116 -9.94 -6.90 -9.09
N GLU A 117 -10.22 -7.74 -10.09
CA GLU A 117 -11.55 -8.28 -10.39
C GLU A 117 -12.13 -9.07 -9.21
N MET A 118 -11.28 -9.82 -8.51
CA MET A 118 -11.66 -10.60 -7.33
C MET A 118 -11.54 -9.82 -6.02
N GLN A 119 -11.27 -8.52 -6.09
CA GLN A 119 -11.19 -7.60 -4.95
C GLN A 119 -10.24 -8.10 -3.85
N MET A 120 -9.08 -8.66 -4.20
CA MET A 120 -8.14 -9.26 -3.23
C MET A 120 -7.73 -8.32 -2.09
N LEU A 121 -7.64 -7.02 -2.40
CA LEU A 121 -7.24 -5.96 -1.47
C LEU A 121 -8.43 -5.40 -0.67
N ASP A 122 -9.64 -5.91 -0.90
CA ASP A 122 -10.84 -5.58 -0.15
C ASP A 122 -11.02 -6.57 1.02
N ARG A 123 -11.72 -6.13 2.06
CA ARG A 123 -12.16 -6.96 3.18
C ARG A 123 -13.12 -8.08 2.75
N SER A 124 -13.75 -7.97 1.58
CA SER A 124 -14.64 -8.98 1.01
C SER A 124 -13.89 -10.25 0.56
N PHE A 125 -12.57 -10.17 0.37
CA PHE A 125 -11.78 -11.31 -0.11
C PHE A 125 -11.64 -12.41 0.94
N ASN A 126 -12.17 -13.60 0.63
CA ASN A 126 -12.22 -14.74 1.55
C ASN A 126 -11.69 -16.05 0.95
N LEU A 127 -11.17 -16.02 -0.29
CA LEU A 127 -10.68 -17.20 -0.99
C LEU A 127 -9.37 -17.75 -0.39
N GLY A 128 -8.69 -16.94 0.42
CA GLY A 128 -7.32 -17.20 0.86
C GLY A 128 -6.34 -16.94 -0.27
N THR A 129 -5.08 -16.70 0.08
CA THR A 129 -4.03 -16.43 -0.91
C THR A 129 -2.67 -16.93 -0.46
N LYS A 130 -1.79 -17.16 -1.44
CA LYS A 130 -0.36 -17.48 -1.28
C LYS A 130 0.48 -16.25 -0.93
N TYR A 131 -0.03 -15.06 -1.22
CA TYR A 131 0.68 -13.81 -0.98
C TYR A 131 0.75 -13.52 0.52
N GLY A 132 1.96 -13.33 1.03
CA GLY A 132 2.19 -12.91 2.41
C GLY A 132 1.60 -11.52 2.67
N CYS A 133 1.32 -11.21 3.93
CA CYS A 133 0.83 -9.90 4.34
C CYS A 133 1.77 -9.31 5.39
N PHE A 134 2.07 -8.02 5.29
CA PHE A 134 2.89 -7.27 6.23
C PHE A 134 2.06 -6.21 6.94
N GLU A 135 2.31 -6.03 8.23
CA GLU A 135 1.90 -4.86 9.00
C GLU A 135 2.82 -3.69 8.63
N LEU A 136 2.25 -2.52 8.38
CA LEU A 136 2.99 -1.38 7.83
C LEU A 136 3.33 -0.37 8.92
N GLN A 137 4.59 0.02 8.99
CA GLN A 137 5.03 1.27 9.61
C GLN A 137 5.11 2.35 8.52
N TYR A 138 4.51 3.51 8.75
CA TYR A 138 4.36 4.51 7.71
C TYR A 138 4.31 5.96 8.22
N GLU A 139 4.63 6.88 7.33
CA GLU A 139 4.33 8.30 7.42
C GLU A 139 3.20 8.63 6.44
N HIS A 140 2.16 9.31 6.92
CA HIS A 140 1.03 9.76 6.12
C HIS A 140 0.84 11.26 6.30
N SER A 141 0.82 12.00 5.19
CA SER A 141 0.71 13.45 5.21
C SER A 141 -0.39 13.98 4.27
N LEU A 142 -1.14 14.97 4.74
CA LEU A 142 -2.01 15.81 3.92
C LEU A 142 -1.30 17.14 3.69
N VAL A 143 -0.97 17.40 2.44
CA VAL A 143 -0.26 18.60 1.99
C VAL A 143 -1.23 19.47 1.22
N GLY A 144 -1.56 20.63 1.77
CA GLY A 144 -2.40 21.61 1.10
C GLY A 144 -1.75 22.09 -0.19
N THR A 145 -2.58 22.48 -1.15
CA THR A 145 -2.11 23.20 -2.34
C THR A 145 -2.51 24.67 -2.23
N GLY A 146 -1.84 25.56 -2.97
CA GLY A 146 -2.29 26.95 -3.10
C GLY A 146 -3.62 27.10 -3.86
N GLN A 147 -4.29 25.99 -4.21
CA GLN A 147 -5.56 25.95 -4.92
C GLN A 147 -6.65 25.38 -4.01
N THR A 148 -7.80 26.04 -3.95
CA THR A 148 -8.94 25.58 -3.16
C THR A 148 -9.44 24.22 -3.65
N GLY A 149 -9.77 23.33 -2.71
CA GLY A 149 -10.30 22.00 -3.00
C GLY A 149 -9.27 21.04 -3.59
N LYS A 150 -7.97 21.33 -3.50
CA LYS A 150 -6.90 20.42 -3.93
C LYS A 150 -5.93 20.14 -2.78
N THR A 151 -5.69 18.87 -2.52
CA THR A 151 -4.82 18.40 -1.44
C THR A 151 -4.00 17.21 -1.93
N TRP A 152 -2.70 17.25 -1.67
CA TRP A 152 -1.83 16.09 -1.85
C TRP A 152 -1.95 15.17 -0.64
N VAL A 153 -2.15 13.88 -0.88
CA VAL A 153 -2.02 12.81 0.09
C VAL A 153 -0.70 12.12 -0.18
N GLN A 154 0.17 12.04 0.83
CA GLN A 154 1.49 11.43 0.74
C GLN A 154 1.57 10.25 1.69
N PHE A 155 1.91 9.07 1.17
CA PHE A 155 1.98 7.83 1.94
C PHE A 155 3.33 7.16 1.71
N ASP A 156 4.17 7.15 2.75
CA ASP A 156 5.53 6.60 2.74
C ASP A 156 5.62 5.43 3.72
N ILE A 157 5.87 4.22 3.19
CA ILE A 157 6.07 3.03 4.00
C ILE A 157 7.54 3.03 4.45
N THR A 158 7.73 3.13 5.77
CA THR A 158 9.06 3.22 6.38
C THR A 158 9.49 1.91 7.03
N GLY A 159 8.56 0.98 7.24
CA GLY A 159 8.85 -0.36 7.75
C GLY A 159 7.76 -1.36 7.41
N ALA A 160 8.14 -2.63 7.34
CA ALA A 160 7.26 -3.77 7.15
C ALA A 160 7.53 -4.80 8.25
N HIS A 161 6.47 -5.19 8.95
CA HIS A 161 6.54 -6.03 10.14
C HIS A 161 5.66 -7.27 9.97
N ILE A 162 6.06 -8.32 10.67
CA ILE A 162 5.24 -9.50 10.88
C ILE A 162 5.29 -9.82 12.35
N THR A 163 4.18 -9.59 13.04
CA THR A 163 3.94 -10.17 14.36
C THR A 163 3.28 -11.54 14.19
N GLY A 164 3.92 -12.60 14.70
CA GLY A 164 3.38 -13.97 14.64
C GLY A 164 4.34 -15.01 14.09
N ARG A 165 3.88 -15.84 13.14
CA ARG A 165 4.67 -16.94 12.57
C ARG A 165 5.74 -16.38 11.64
N ASN A 166 6.99 -16.80 11.84
CA ASN A 166 8.18 -16.26 11.16
C ASN A 166 8.29 -14.74 11.33
N PRO A 167 8.40 -14.26 12.58
CA PRO A 167 8.38 -12.83 12.86
C PRO A 167 9.62 -12.16 12.25
N GLY A 168 9.44 -10.93 11.81
CA GLY A 168 10.49 -10.13 11.21
C GLY A 168 10.11 -8.66 11.20
N SER A 169 11.11 -7.80 11.17
CA SER A 169 10.94 -6.35 11.05
C SER A 169 11.98 -5.83 10.09
N TYR A 170 11.52 -5.15 9.06
CA TYR A 170 12.34 -4.73 7.94
C TYR A 170 12.08 -3.24 7.73
N MET A 171 13.12 -2.44 7.92
CA MET A 171 13.05 -1.01 7.65
C MET A 171 13.19 -0.79 6.15
N LEU A 172 12.36 0.09 5.61
CA LEU A 172 12.35 0.47 4.20
C LEU A 172 13.01 1.86 4.08
N ASP A 173 14.22 2.02 4.60
CA ASP A 173 14.94 3.30 4.67
C ASP A 173 16.01 3.48 3.57
N LYS A 174 16.08 2.52 2.64
CA LYS A 174 16.99 2.58 1.49
C LYS A 174 16.70 3.78 0.59
N GLU A 175 17.75 4.29 -0.06
CA GLU A 175 17.70 5.51 -0.87
C GLU A 175 16.74 5.40 -2.07
N ASP A 176 16.64 4.20 -2.65
CA ASP A 176 15.79 3.86 -3.79
C ASP A 176 14.36 3.48 -3.38
N GLN A 177 14.04 3.45 -2.08
CA GLN A 177 12.67 3.23 -1.62
C GLN A 177 11.78 4.42 -2.02
N LYS A 178 10.76 4.11 -2.81
CA LYS A 178 9.77 5.08 -3.27
C LYS A 178 8.58 5.17 -2.32
N MET A 179 7.80 6.23 -2.51
CA MET A 179 6.54 6.49 -1.81
C MET A 179 5.40 6.77 -2.79
N VAL A 180 4.16 6.72 -2.31
CA VAL A 180 2.98 7.07 -3.11
C VAL A 180 2.52 8.48 -2.77
N GLN A 181 2.18 9.27 -3.78
CA GLN A 181 1.50 10.54 -3.58
C GLN A 181 0.31 10.70 -4.54
N LEU A 182 -0.82 11.19 -4.02
CA LEU A 182 -2.06 11.37 -4.75
C LEU A 182 -2.50 12.83 -4.67
N LEU A 183 -2.88 13.43 -5.79
CA LEU A 183 -3.57 14.71 -5.80
C LEU A 183 -5.06 14.43 -5.74
N ILE A 184 -5.67 14.77 -4.62
CA ILE A 184 -7.11 14.67 -4.41
C ILE A 184 -7.74 16.03 -4.72
N ARG A 185 -8.86 16.00 -5.44
CA ARG A 185 -9.67 17.18 -5.71
C ARG A 185 -11.09 16.99 -5.20
N GLU A 186 -11.57 18.00 -4.51
CA GLU A 186 -12.94 18.16 -4.06
C GLU A 186 -13.70 19.06 -5.03
N GLN A 187 -14.82 18.56 -5.56
CA GLN A 187 -15.81 19.37 -6.24
C GLN A 187 -16.81 19.91 -5.23
N VAL A 188 -17.18 21.18 -5.36
CA VAL A 188 -18.19 21.78 -4.48
C VAL A 188 -19.61 21.42 -4.94
N GLU A 189 -19.84 21.28 -6.26
CA GLU A 189 -21.16 21.02 -6.83
C GLU A 189 -21.09 20.07 -8.05
N PRO A 190 -21.66 18.85 -7.97
CA PRO A 190 -22.07 18.17 -6.72
C PRO A 190 -20.85 17.95 -5.81
N SER A 191 -21.06 17.84 -4.49
CA SER A 191 -19.97 17.50 -3.57
C SER A 191 -19.43 16.11 -3.90
N ASP A 192 -18.24 16.04 -4.49
CA ASP A 192 -17.61 14.76 -4.86
C ASP A 192 -16.08 14.87 -4.72
N LEU A 193 -15.44 13.73 -4.53
CA LEU A 193 -13.99 13.61 -4.37
C LEU A 193 -13.44 12.78 -5.52
N TYR A 194 -12.30 13.17 -6.09
CA TYR A 194 -11.65 12.39 -7.14
C TYR A 194 -10.12 12.47 -7.05
N ILE A 195 -9.47 11.39 -7.48
CA ILE A 195 -8.02 11.28 -7.62
C ILE A 195 -7.65 11.93 -8.94
N GLU A 196 -7.23 13.20 -8.91
CA GLU A 196 -6.79 13.94 -10.09
C GLU A 196 -5.43 13.44 -10.61
N ASN A 197 -4.57 12.96 -9.71
CA ASN A 197 -3.25 12.42 -10.05
C ASN A 197 -2.80 11.38 -9.02
N ILE A 198 -2.03 10.39 -9.44
CA ILE A 198 -1.36 9.43 -8.57
C ILE A 198 0.05 9.15 -9.12
N GLN A 199 1.03 9.11 -8.22
CA GLN A 199 2.43 8.97 -8.56
C GLN A 199 3.14 8.07 -7.57
N VAL A 200 4.08 7.28 -8.08
CA VAL A 200 5.12 6.62 -7.29
C VAL A 200 6.40 7.41 -7.51
N VAL A 201 6.91 8.04 -6.45
CA VAL A 201 8.02 8.99 -6.54
C VAL A 201 9.13 8.63 -5.57
N GLU A 202 10.35 9.07 -5.88
CA GLU A 202 11.44 9.05 -4.90
C GLU A 202 11.12 10.02 -3.75
N ARG A 203 11.55 9.70 -2.52
CA ARG A 203 11.29 10.53 -1.34
C ARG A 203 11.76 11.97 -1.48
N LYS A 204 12.86 12.20 -2.21
CA LYS A 204 13.42 13.53 -2.48
C LYS A 204 12.57 14.36 -3.44
N GLU A 205 11.72 13.70 -4.23
CA GLU A 205 10.85 14.31 -5.24
C GLU A 205 9.43 14.56 -4.70
N ARG A 206 9.17 14.23 -3.43
CA ARG A 206 7.87 14.47 -2.79
C ARG A 206 7.49 15.94 -2.86
N VAL A 207 6.21 16.19 -3.10
CA VAL A 207 5.67 17.55 -3.13
C VAL A 207 5.91 18.24 -1.80
N GLN A 208 6.45 19.46 -1.83
CA GLN A 208 6.72 20.24 -0.64
C GLN A 208 5.47 21.04 -0.24
N PRO A 209 5.18 21.18 1.06
CA PRO A 209 4.05 21.97 1.52
C PRO A 209 4.28 23.46 1.22
N PHE A 210 3.21 24.14 0.78
CA PHE A 210 3.28 25.58 0.59
C PHE A 210 3.18 26.30 1.94
N ARG A 211 3.75 27.51 1.99
CA ARG A 211 3.68 28.38 3.15
C ARG A 211 2.44 29.26 3.06
N MET A 212 1.57 29.18 4.06
CA MET A 212 0.39 30.01 4.18
C MET A 212 0.76 31.46 4.55
N GLU A 213 -0.18 32.40 4.37
CA GLU A 213 0.01 33.81 4.75
C GLU A 213 0.32 33.98 6.24
N CYS A 214 -0.18 33.09 7.09
CA CYS A 214 0.11 33.07 8.52
C CYS A 214 1.53 32.58 8.86
N GLY A 215 2.36 32.24 7.85
CA GLY A 215 3.73 31.77 8.00
C GLY A 215 3.90 30.27 8.28
N ASN A 216 2.80 29.57 8.59
CA ASN A 216 2.79 28.12 8.81
C ASN A 216 2.75 27.34 7.50
N LEU A 217 3.24 26.10 7.51
CA LEU A 217 3.13 25.18 6.38
C LEU A 217 1.73 24.56 6.35
N ALA A 218 1.14 24.43 5.16
CA ALA A 218 -0.11 23.71 4.96
C ALA A 218 0.16 22.20 4.93
N LEU A 219 0.52 21.64 6.08
CA LEU A 219 0.89 20.24 6.26
C LEU A 219 0.23 19.69 7.53
N LEU A 220 -0.46 18.57 7.39
CA LEU A 220 -0.79 17.68 8.50
C LEU A 220 -0.05 16.37 8.28
N ARG A 221 0.62 15.86 9.32
CA ARG A 221 1.43 14.64 9.26
C ARG A 221 1.09 13.73 10.42
N THR A 222 1.01 12.45 10.13
CA THR A 222 0.78 11.37 11.07
C THR A 222 1.78 10.26 10.81
N GLU A 223 2.30 9.66 11.87
CA GLU A 223 3.20 8.51 11.81
C GLU A 223 2.58 7.35 12.57
N PHE A 224 2.84 6.13 12.12
CA PHE A 224 2.39 4.91 12.75
C PHE A 224 3.48 3.87 12.75
N ASN A 225 3.68 3.23 13.91
CA ASN A 225 4.53 2.06 14.06
C ASN A 225 3.73 0.97 14.80
N PRO A 226 3.40 -0.17 14.17
CA PRO A 226 2.61 -1.22 14.80
C PRO A 226 3.30 -1.85 16.02
N LEU A 227 4.62 -1.68 16.17
CA LEU A 227 5.36 -2.12 17.36
C LEU A 227 5.26 -1.16 18.55
N GLU A 228 4.74 0.05 18.34
CA GLU A 228 4.59 1.09 19.35
C GLU A 228 3.13 1.46 19.63
N TRP A 229 2.20 0.94 18.82
CA TRP A 229 0.79 1.28 18.87
C TRP A 229 -0.07 0.03 19.06
N ASP A 230 -1.13 0.12 19.85
CA ASP A 230 -2.20 -0.86 19.91
C ASP A 230 -3.57 -0.21 19.63
N TYR A 231 -4.65 -0.99 19.75
CA TYR A 231 -6.02 -0.51 19.57
C TYR A 231 -6.40 0.66 20.51
N TYR A 232 -5.71 0.79 21.64
CA TYR A 232 -5.95 1.84 22.63
C TYR A 232 -5.08 3.08 22.40
N GLY A 233 -4.03 2.98 21.57
CA GLY A 233 -3.14 4.08 21.19
C GLY A 233 -1.67 3.74 21.41
N GLN A 234 -0.80 4.75 21.31
CA GLN A 234 0.64 4.55 21.47
C GLN A 234 1.01 4.12 22.90
N PHE A 235 1.88 3.12 23.04
CA PHE A 235 2.35 2.65 24.33
C PHE A 235 2.96 3.78 25.16
N GLY A 236 2.62 3.83 26.44
CA GLY A 236 3.16 4.82 27.38
C GLY A 236 2.62 6.24 27.23
N THR A 237 1.61 6.48 26.39
CA THR A 237 1.02 7.82 26.19
C THR A 237 -0.33 7.99 26.90
N LEU A 238 -0.74 9.24 27.10
CA LEU A 238 -2.04 9.57 27.69
C LEU A 238 -3.18 9.05 26.82
N THR A 239 -3.09 9.11 25.48
CA THR A 239 -4.15 8.62 24.59
C THR A 239 -4.55 7.19 24.92
N ARG A 240 -3.58 6.33 25.26
CA ARG A 240 -3.83 4.96 25.72
C ARG A 240 -4.56 4.86 27.06
N SER A 241 -4.30 5.78 28.00
CA SER A 241 -4.94 5.81 29.32
C SER A 241 -6.39 6.28 29.29
N TRP A 242 -6.78 7.09 28.30
CA TRP A 242 -8.18 7.52 28.11
C TRP A 242 -9.06 6.45 27.46
N HIS A 243 -8.45 5.47 26.78
CA HIS A 243 -9.15 4.39 26.09
C HIS A 243 -9.16 3.05 26.84
N LEU A 244 -8.46 2.95 27.97
CA LEU A 244 -8.54 1.84 28.94
C LEU A 244 -9.65 2.08 29.97
#